data_AF-A0A317II26-F1
#
_entry.id   AF-A0A317II26-F1
#
_cell.length_a   1.000
_cell.length_b   1.000
_cell.length_c   1.000
_cell.angle_alpha   90.00
_cell.angle_beta   90.00
_cell.angle_gamma   90.00
#
_symmetry.space_group_name_H-M   'P 1'
#
loop_
_entity.id
_entity.type
_entity.pdbx_description
1 polymer ?
#
loop_
_entity_poly.entity_id
_entity_poly.type
_entity_poly.pdbx_seq_one_letter_code
_entity_poly.pdbx_strand_id
1 'polypeptide(L)'
;MTREQNNNYFLNSALFSGLQRLSVMVFGIASFFVLSRALTKEHRGVWDLFLAITANIELFRQCLVRNAYIKYLNSSNESEIPKIGSAALVMNIGVTVIIGVLMAIFNIPFSNFLHAPALARVLYIFLIGLVILIPFSHFEWTQNAYSDFRGIFWAYLVRQCTWFTLMLIHLFVFDGIELYQLAIYYVIGIVAGTFMSYRFVRKFLHKEFKPSWDWIKTLWNFGKIILGSGFSTMVFKNADQTFIPRILGTATLAVYNTALRVVNLLDLPSHIISEVMFPKSAKTAGGGNISQLKYLYEKSVGSVLSILIPAIIFIAVFPGFIISILAGNQYLDAVIILRVLLINSIFTAFLKQFATIMDSSGRAKANFRLISFMAILCVVLCYVFVKQLQSPLGAGYAITITHIVGFIVSQYLLRKHYNINFLNTFKYAIQFYPEMYRKLKEIFFKKWRASL
;
A
#
# COMPACT_ATOMS: atom_id res chain seq x y z
N MET A 1 -32.94 7.83 6.35
CA MET A 1 -31.91 8.89 6.51
C MET A 1 -32.19 9.96 5.47
N THR A 2 -32.25 11.23 5.86
CA THR A 2 -32.41 12.35 4.92
C THR A 2 -31.16 12.50 4.04
N ARG A 3 -31.29 13.09 2.83
CA ARG A 3 -30.16 13.27 1.88
C ARG A 3 -28.95 13.97 2.51
N GLU A 4 -29.16 14.91 3.43
CA GLU A 4 -28.10 15.59 4.17
C GLU A 4 -27.39 14.69 5.19
N GLN A 5 -28.13 13.85 5.93
CA GLN A 5 -27.53 12.87 6.86
C GLN A 5 -26.64 11.88 6.11
N ASN A 6 -27.06 11.45 4.92
CA ASN A 6 -26.29 10.52 4.10
C ASN A 6 -25.00 11.16 3.55
N ASN A 7 -25.06 12.45 3.20
CA ASN A 7 -23.91 13.20 2.71
C ASN A 7 -22.88 13.48 3.81
N ASN A 8 -23.34 13.85 5.01
CA ASN A 8 -22.48 14.04 6.20
C ASN A 8 -21.86 12.73 6.67
N TYR A 9 -22.60 11.62 6.64
CA TYR A 9 -22.06 10.30 6.94
C TYR A 9 -20.94 9.91 5.97
N PHE A 10 -21.17 10.07 4.67
CA PHE A 10 -20.17 9.76 3.64
C PHE A 10 -18.90 10.61 3.77
N LEU A 11 -19.04 11.92 4.02
CA LEU A 11 -17.91 12.83 4.25
C LEU A 11 -17.09 12.44 5.48
N ASN A 12 -17.75 12.14 6.60
CA ASN A 12 -17.08 11.71 7.82
C ASN A 12 -16.36 10.36 7.61
N SER A 13 -16.98 9.41 6.93
CA SER A 13 -16.38 8.12 6.58
C SER A 13 -15.14 8.27 5.70
N ALA A 14 -15.19 9.14 4.70
CA ALA A 14 -14.03 9.47 3.85
C ALA A 14 -12.91 10.14 4.66
N LEU A 15 -13.24 11.05 5.57
CA LEU A 15 -12.26 11.71 6.46
C LEU A 15 -11.56 10.70 7.37
N PHE A 16 -12.29 9.81 8.04
CA PHE A 16 -11.69 8.78 8.91
C PHE A 16 -10.82 7.79 8.13
N SER A 17 -11.23 7.41 6.93
CA SER A 17 -10.41 6.59 6.03
C SER A 17 -9.10 7.30 5.64
N GLY A 18 -9.17 8.60 5.32
CA GLY A 18 -8.00 9.43 5.06
C GLY A 18 -7.07 9.54 6.27
N LEU A 19 -7.62 9.85 7.45
CA LEU A 19 -6.87 9.94 8.70
C LEU A 19 -6.21 8.61 9.08
N GLN A 20 -6.86 7.48 8.81
CA GLN A 20 -6.30 6.15 9.07
C GLN A 20 -5.04 5.91 8.24
N ARG A 21 -5.09 6.22 6.95
CA ARG A 21 -3.93 6.10 6.06
C ARG A 21 -2.81 7.06 6.44
N LEU A 22 -3.15 8.32 6.74
CA LEU A 22 -2.19 9.31 7.20
C LEU A 22 -1.51 8.86 8.49
N SER A 23 -2.27 8.31 9.45
CA SER A 23 -1.71 7.77 10.70
C SER A 23 -0.69 6.66 10.41
N VAL A 24 -1.06 5.64 9.64
CA VAL A 24 -0.15 4.52 9.29
C VAL A 24 1.12 5.05 8.60
N MET A 25 0.98 6.03 7.73
CA MET A 25 2.08 6.64 7.01
C MET A 25 3.01 7.43 7.95
N VAL A 26 2.47 8.28 8.82
CA VAL A 26 3.25 9.09 9.78
C VAL A 26 4.04 8.19 10.72
N PHE A 27 3.40 7.16 11.31
CA PHE A 27 4.11 6.19 12.15
C PHE A 27 5.12 5.36 11.36
N GLY A 28 4.83 5.06 10.09
CA GLY A 28 5.78 4.42 9.18
C GLY A 28 7.05 5.25 8.93
N ILE A 29 6.93 6.57 8.76
CA ILE A 29 8.07 7.49 8.63
C ILE A 29 8.79 7.65 9.97
N ALA A 30 8.05 7.86 11.06
CA ALA A 30 8.63 8.07 12.37
C ALA A 30 9.42 6.84 12.84
N SER A 31 8.84 5.64 12.69
CA SER A 31 9.55 4.38 13.00
C SER A 31 10.75 4.19 12.08
N PHE A 32 10.66 4.51 10.79
CA PHE A 32 11.80 4.48 9.89
C PHE A 32 12.92 5.43 10.36
N PHE A 33 12.59 6.65 10.74
CA PHE A 33 13.53 7.68 11.20
C PHE A 33 14.27 7.25 12.47
N VAL A 34 13.56 6.64 13.43
CA VAL A 34 14.16 6.15 14.69
C VAL A 34 15.00 4.89 14.44
N LEU A 35 14.44 3.89 13.76
CA LEU A 35 15.11 2.60 13.55
C LEU A 35 16.33 2.71 12.64
N SER A 36 16.33 3.63 11.67
CA SER A 36 17.51 3.91 10.84
C SER A 36 18.67 4.52 11.62
N ARG A 37 18.46 5.03 12.84
CA ARG A 37 19.54 5.53 13.71
C ARG A 37 19.88 4.58 14.83
N ALA A 38 18.90 3.80 15.30
CA ALA A 38 19.08 2.85 16.39
C ALA A 38 19.67 1.50 15.94
N LEU A 39 19.44 1.08 14.69
CA LEU A 39 19.89 -0.23 14.18
C LEU A 39 21.06 -0.12 13.22
N THR A 40 21.86 -1.18 13.15
CA THR A 40 22.82 -1.40 12.07
C THR A 40 22.09 -1.61 10.74
N LYS A 41 22.76 -1.32 9.61
CA LYS A 41 22.20 -1.52 8.27
C LYS A 41 21.68 -2.95 8.05
N GLU A 42 22.40 -3.96 8.56
CA GLU A 42 22.01 -5.36 8.43
C GLU A 42 20.70 -5.68 9.16
N HIS A 43 20.61 -5.34 10.45
CA HIS A 43 19.41 -5.56 11.23
C HIS A 43 18.22 -4.77 10.68
N ARG A 44 18.46 -3.53 10.23
CA ARG A 44 17.44 -2.73 9.56
C ARG A 44 16.92 -3.41 8.29
N GLY A 45 17.81 -3.99 7.49
CA GLY A 45 17.44 -4.71 6.27
C GLY A 45 16.61 -5.96 6.54
N VAL A 46 16.97 -6.72 7.59
CA VAL A 46 16.17 -7.87 8.06
C VAL A 46 14.79 -7.42 8.52
N TRP A 47 14.71 -6.31 9.24
CA TRP A 47 13.43 -5.74 9.68
C TRP A 47 12.56 -5.29 8.50
N ASP A 48 13.15 -4.68 7.48
CA ASP A 48 12.41 -4.31 6.28
C ASP A 48 11.89 -5.53 5.51
N LEU A 49 12.66 -6.63 5.45
CA LEU A 49 12.18 -7.91 4.91
C LEU A 49 10.99 -8.44 5.70
N PHE A 50 11.07 -8.39 7.03
CA PHE A 50 9.97 -8.78 7.89
C PHE A 50 8.70 -7.94 7.58
N LEU A 51 8.82 -6.61 7.50
CA LEU A 51 7.69 -5.74 7.16
C LEU A 51 7.12 -6.03 5.76
N ALA A 52 7.98 -6.32 4.78
CA ALA A 52 7.55 -6.71 3.43
C ALA A 52 6.75 -8.01 3.44
N ILE A 53 7.25 -9.05 4.12
CA ILE A 53 6.59 -10.36 4.24
C ILE A 53 5.24 -10.20 4.93
N THR A 54 5.17 -9.47 6.05
CA THR A 54 3.91 -9.25 6.77
C THR A 54 2.89 -8.47 5.94
N ALA A 55 3.32 -7.42 5.21
CA ALA A 55 2.45 -6.67 4.30
C ALA A 55 1.92 -7.55 3.16
N ASN A 56 2.74 -8.45 2.62
CA ASN A 56 2.36 -9.40 1.58
C ASN A 56 1.35 -10.45 2.09
N ILE A 57 1.52 -10.93 3.33
CA ILE A 57 0.55 -11.82 4.00
C ILE A 57 -0.81 -11.12 4.18
N GLU A 58 -0.80 -9.88 4.67
CA GLU A 58 -2.04 -9.09 4.82
C GLU A 58 -2.72 -8.86 3.46
N LEU A 59 -1.96 -8.51 2.43
CA LEU A 59 -2.47 -8.33 1.06
C LEU A 59 -3.10 -9.62 0.52
N PHE A 60 -2.45 -10.76 0.70
CA PHE A 60 -2.96 -12.06 0.26
C PHE A 60 -4.33 -12.35 0.89
N ARG A 61 -4.45 -12.15 2.21
CA ARG A 61 -5.72 -12.32 2.95
C ARG A 61 -6.79 -11.33 2.50
N GLN A 62 -6.43 -10.08 2.21
CA GLN A 62 -7.36 -9.07 1.70
C GLN A 62 -7.88 -9.41 0.30
N CYS A 63 -7.01 -9.85 -0.61
CA CYS A 63 -7.40 -10.25 -1.96
C CYS A 63 -8.32 -11.47 -1.95
N LEU A 64 -7.99 -12.46 -1.12
CA LEU A 64 -8.68 -13.74 -1.11
C LEU A 64 -10.01 -13.69 -0.33
N VAL A 65 -10.06 -12.98 0.81
CA VAL A 65 -11.23 -13.00 1.71
C VAL A 65 -11.94 -11.66 1.76
N ARG A 66 -11.25 -10.56 2.08
CA ARG A 66 -11.88 -9.24 2.36
C ARG A 66 -12.79 -8.77 1.23
N ASN A 67 -12.29 -8.77 -0.01
CA ASN A 67 -13.03 -8.20 -1.13
C ASN A 67 -14.30 -9.01 -1.46
N ALA A 68 -14.24 -10.34 -1.31
CA ALA A 68 -15.40 -11.20 -1.46
C ALA A 68 -16.43 -10.92 -0.35
N TYR A 69 -15.94 -10.88 0.89
CA TYR A 69 -16.78 -10.65 2.07
C TYR A 69 -17.54 -9.33 2.00
N ILE A 70 -16.86 -8.21 1.72
CA ILE A 70 -17.50 -6.89 1.59
C ILE A 70 -18.54 -6.88 0.47
N LYS A 71 -18.23 -7.46 -0.69
CA LYS A 71 -19.14 -7.49 -1.83
C LYS A 71 -20.44 -8.22 -1.49
N TYR A 72 -20.31 -9.45 -0.99
CA TYR A 72 -21.48 -10.30 -0.76
C TYR A 72 -22.28 -9.86 0.46
N LEU A 73 -21.63 -9.34 1.52
CA LEU A 73 -22.35 -8.81 2.67
C LEU A 73 -23.25 -7.61 2.30
N ASN A 74 -22.80 -6.75 1.38
CA ASN A 74 -23.56 -5.57 0.93
C ASN A 74 -24.62 -5.87 -0.14
N SER A 75 -24.56 -7.03 -0.80
CA SER A 75 -25.47 -7.40 -1.90
C SER A 75 -26.51 -8.45 -1.52
N SER A 76 -26.41 -9.05 -0.34
CA SER A 76 -27.24 -10.18 0.07
C SER A 76 -28.31 -9.77 1.09
N ASN A 77 -29.37 -10.59 1.17
CA ASN A 77 -30.46 -10.40 2.12
C ASN A 77 -29.96 -10.53 3.56
N GLU A 78 -30.63 -9.85 4.49
CA GLU A 78 -30.26 -9.84 5.92
C GLU A 78 -30.16 -11.25 6.54
N SER A 79 -30.98 -12.20 6.07
CA SER A 79 -30.96 -13.60 6.52
C SER A 79 -29.68 -14.36 6.20
N GLU A 80 -28.94 -13.94 5.17
CA GLU A 80 -27.70 -14.59 4.72
C GLU A 80 -26.45 -13.97 5.36
N ILE A 81 -26.56 -12.78 5.97
CA ILE A 81 -25.43 -12.05 6.57
C ILE A 81 -24.68 -12.89 7.62
N PRO A 82 -25.34 -13.59 8.58
CA PRO A 82 -24.64 -14.43 9.56
C PRO A 82 -23.88 -15.59 8.91
N LYS A 83 -24.44 -16.18 7.83
CA LYS A 83 -23.81 -17.26 7.08
C LYS A 83 -22.57 -16.78 6.32
N ILE A 84 -22.67 -15.61 5.68
CA ILE A 84 -21.56 -14.97 4.97
C ILE A 84 -20.44 -14.60 5.95
N GLY A 85 -20.78 -14.00 7.10
CA GLY A 85 -19.82 -13.67 8.17
C GLY A 85 -19.09 -14.90 8.70
N SER A 86 -19.82 -15.96 9.01
CA SER A 86 -19.24 -17.22 9.47
C SER A 86 -18.36 -17.88 8.41
N ALA A 87 -18.81 -17.90 7.14
CA ALA A 87 -18.03 -18.43 6.02
C ALA A 87 -16.73 -17.65 5.79
N ALA A 88 -16.78 -16.32 5.85
CA ALA A 88 -15.59 -15.48 5.73
C ALA A 88 -14.61 -15.67 6.89
N LEU A 89 -15.11 -15.87 8.12
CA LEU A 89 -14.27 -16.18 9.28
C LEU A 89 -13.57 -17.53 9.12
N VAL A 90 -14.30 -18.58 8.71
CA VAL A 90 -13.72 -19.91 8.43
C VAL A 90 -12.67 -19.83 7.34
N MET A 91 -12.95 -19.11 6.26
CA MET A 91 -12.01 -18.89 5.16
C MET A 91 -10.75 -18.14 5.64
N ASN A 92 -10.93 -17.10 6.48
CA ASN A 92 -9.82 -16.35 7.06
C ASN A 92 -8.95 -17.23 7.95
N ILE A 93 -9.55 -18.07 8.81
CA ILE A 93 -8.84 -19.03 9.66
C ILE A 93 -8.07 -20.02 8.78
N GLY A 94 -8.72 -20.63 7.79
CA GLY A 94 -8.09 -21.61 6.89
C GLY A 94 -6.88 -21.03 6.14
N VAL A 95 -7.03 -19.85 5.54
CA VAL A 95 -5.93 -19.15 4.85
C VAL A 95 -4.81 -18.81 5.82
N THR A 96 -5.15 -18.34 7.02
CA THR A 96 -4.16 -17.97 8.04
C THR A 96 -3.39 -19.20 8.52
N VAL A 97 -4.06 -20.32 8.77
CA VAL A 97 -3.41 -21.59 9.15
C VAL A 97 -2.49 -22.09 8.03
N ILE A 98 -2.93 -22.06 6.76
CA ILE A 98 -2.09 -22.46 5.63
C ILE A 98 -0.84 -21.58 5.55
N ILE A 99 -0.98 -20.26 5.64
CA ILE A 99 0.16 -19.34 5.63
C ILE A 99 1.07 -19.59 6.84
N GLY A 100 0.51 -19.80 8.03
CA GLY A 100 1.27 -20.07 9.25
C GLY A 100 2.08 -21.36 9.18
N VAL A 101 1.49 -22.44 8.63
CA VAL A 101 2.16 -23.72 8.42
C VAL A 101 3.27 -23.59 7.38
N LEU A 102 2.97 -22.97 6.23
CA LEU A 102 3.98 -22.71 5.18
C LEU A 102 5.12 -21.87 5.74
N MET A 103 4.79 -20.82 6.49
CA MET A 103 5.78 -19.96 7.12
C MET A 103 6.62 -20.73 8.14
N ALA A 104 6.04 -21.58 8.99
CA ALA A 104 6.78 -22.38 9.96
C ALA A 104 7.74 -23.40 9.31
N ILE A 105 7.32 -24.04 8.21
CA ILE A 105 8.12 -25.02 7.46
C ILE A 105 9.23 -24.34 6.65
N PHE A 106 8.87 -23.29 5.91
CA PHE A 106 9.79 -22.63 4.98
C PHE A 106 10.61 -21.51 5.61
N ASN A 107 10.43 -21.19 6.91
CA ASN A 107 11.11 -20.08 7.55
C ASN A 107 12.65 -20.16 7.42
N ILE A 108 13.22 -21.30 7.81
CA ILE A 108 14.66 -21.54 7.81
C ILE A 108 15.23 -21.55 6.39
N PRO A 109 14.71 -22.36 5.43
CA PRO A 109 15.26 -22.36 4.07
C PRO A 109 15.09 -20.99 3.40
N PHE A 110 14.02 -20.26 3.69
CA PHE A 110 13.79 -18.93 3.14
C PHE A 110 14.74 -17.87 3.73
N SER A 111 14.95 -17.90 5.05
CA SER A 111 15.91 -17.04 5.74
C SER A 111 17.35 -17.29 5.27
N ASN A 112 17.73 -18.56 5.07
CA ASN A 112 19.01 -18.93 4.48
C ASN A 112 19.11 -18.52 3.00
N PHE A 113 18.04 -18.69 2.23
CA PHE A 113 18.00 -18.22 0.84
C PHE A 113 18.26 -16.72 0.79
N LEU A 114 17.64 -15.91 1.65
CA LEU A 114 17.83 -14.45 1.65
C LEU A 114 19.12 -13.97 2.34
N HIS A 115 20.00 -14.88 2.78
CA HIS A 115 21.19 -14.55 3.58
C HIS A 115 20.85 -13.70 4.83
N ALA A 116 19.72 -14.02 5.47
CA ALA A 116 19.14 -13.22 6.56
C ALA A 116 18.76 -14.11 7.76
N PRO A 117 19.71 -14.76 8.46
CA PRO A 117 19.42 -15.75 9.51
C PRO A 117 18.59 -15.20 10.67
N ALA A 118 18.78 -13.92 11.02
CA ALA A 118 17.99 -13.24 12.06
C ALA A 118 16.50 -13.12 11.70
N LEU A 119 16.14 -13.19 10.41
CA LEU A 119 14.75 -13.17 9.94
C LEU A 119 13.95 -14.35 10.49
N ALA A 120 14.57 -15.52 10.63
CA ALA A 120 13.87 -16.72 11.10
C ALA A 120 13.29 -16.52 12.50
N ARG A 121 14.09 -15.96 13.42
CA ARG A 121 13.65 -15.70 14.81
C ARG A 121 12.47 -14.72 14.85
N VAL A 122 12.54 -13.65 14.06
CA VAL A 122 11.48 -12.63 13.97
C VAL A 122 10.18 -13.22 13.42
N LEU A 123 10.29 -14.05 12.37
CA LEU A 123 9.14 -14.71 11.76
C LEU A 123 8.50 -15.74 12.71
N TYR A 124 9.28 -16.51 13.47
CA TYR A 124 8.69 -17.43 14.46
C TYR A 124 7.83 -16.71 15.51
N ILE A 125 8.30 -15.56 16.01
CA ILE A 125 7.51 -14.73 16.94
C ILE A 125 6.23 -14.22 16.26
N PHE A 126 6.33 -13.84 14.99
CA PHE A 126 5.19 -13.34 14.24
C PHE A 126 4.10 -14.40 13.97
N LEU A 127 4.37 -15.71 14.12
CA LEU A 127 3.30 -16.72 14.05
C LEU A 127 2.18 -16.47 15.07
N ILE A 128 2.53 -15.95 16.26
CA ILE A 128 1.54 -15.53 17.27
C ILE A 128 0.74 -14.32 16.75
N GLY A 129 1.44 -13.32 16.20
CA GLY A 129 0.81 -12.15 15.58
C GLY A 129 -0.14 -12.53 14.45
N LEU A 130 0.22 -13.53 13.64
CA LEU A 130 -0.57 -14.04 12.53
C LEU A 130 -1.90 -14.66 13.00
N VAL A 131 -1.90 -15.37 14.14
CA VAL A 131 -3.15 -15.84 14.78
C VAL A 131 -4.00 -14.67 15.28
N ILE A 132 -3.40 -13.66 15.91
CA ILE A 132 -4.12 -12.48 16.42
C ILE A 132 -4.67 -11.62 15.25
N LEU A 133 -4.03 -11.66 14.09
CA LEU A 133 -4.54 -10.99 12.90
C LEU A 133 -5.86 -11.61 12.40
N ILE A 134 -6.26 -12.81 12.81
CA ILE A 134 -7.56 -13.39 12.45
C ILE A 134 -8.71 -12.50 12.93
N PRO A 135 -8.89 -12.27 14.26
CA PRO A 135 -9.94 -11.39 14.76
C PRO A 135 -9.72 -9.94 14.30
N PHE A 136 -8.49 -9.42 14.30
CA PHE A 136 -8.21 -8.05 13.86
C PHE A 136 -8.75 -7.78 12.45
N SER A 137 -8.37 -8.62 11.49
CA SER A 137 -8.78 -8.46 10.10
C SER A 137 -10.28 -8.72 9.92
N HIS A 138 -10.85 -9.72 10.60
CA HIS A 138 -12.29 -9.97 10.51
C HIS A 138 -13.12 -8.77 11.00
N PHE A 139 -12.68 -8.12 12.09
CA PHE A 139 -13.32 -6.91 12.60
C PHE A 139 -13.17 -5.72 11.65
N GLU A 140 -11.97 -5.51 11.10
CA GLU A 140 -11.71 -4.49 10.09
C GLU A 140 -12.62 -4.68 8.87
N TRP A 141 -12.72 -5.89 8.33
CA TRP A 141 -13.51 -6.16 7.13
C TRP A 141 -15.01 -5.99 7.37
N THR A 142 -15.49 -6.36 8.56
CA THR A 142 -16.89 -6.16 8.97
C THR A 142 -17.20 -4.67 9.05
N GLN A 143 -16.36 -3.89 9.74
CA GLN A 143 -16.49 -2.43 9.82
C GLN A 143 -16.44 -1.79 8.42
N ASN A 144 -15.58 -2.29 7.53
CA ASN A 144 -15.47 -1.79 6.17
C ASN A 144 -16.75 -2.06 5.36
N ALA A 145 -17.33 -3.26 5.50
CA ALA A 145 -18.59 -3.62 4.84
C ALA A 145 -19.73 -2.69 5.27
N TYR A 146 -19.85 -2.42 6.58
CA TYR A 146 -20.82 -1.45 7.13
C TYR A 146 -20.41 0.03 6.97
N SER A 147 -19.30 0.33 6.31
CA SER A 147 -18.77 1.69 6.10
C SER A 147 -18.47 2.48 7.40
N ASP A 148 -18.18 1.79 8.51
CA ASP A 148 -17.79 2.38 9.79
C ASP A 148 -16.27 2.55 9.90
N PHE A 149 -15.74 3.57 9.20
CA PHE A 149 -14.30 3.84 9.17
C PHE A 149 -13.75 4.43 10.47
N ARG A 150 -14.61 4.91 11.38
CA ARG A 150 -14.18 5.44 12.68
C ARG A 150 -13.54 4.35 13.54
N GLY A 151 -14.16 3.17 13.58
CA GLY A 151 -13.61 2.01 14.29
C GLY A 151 -12.26 1.57 13.72
N ILE A 152 -12.15 1.53 12.38
CA ILE A 152 -10.93 1.18 11.67
C ILE A 152 -9.81 2.19 11.99
N PHE A 153 -10.10 3.49 11.96
CA PHE A 153 -9.14 4.53 12.31
C PHE A 153 -8.53 4.32 13.71
N TRP A 154 -9.37 4.19 14.74
CA TRP A 154 -8.89 4.03 16.11
C TRP A 154 -8.15 2.70 16.32
N ALA A 155 -8.59 1.61 15.68
CA ALA A 155 -7.89 0.33 15.74
C ALA A 155 -6.47 0.40 15.17
N TYR A 156 -6.30 1.03 14.00
CA TYR A 156 -4.98 1.22 13.39
C TYR A 156 -4.13 2.23 14.17
N LEU A 157 -4.72 3.32 14.67
CA LEU A 157 -4.00 4.31 15.47
C LEU A 157 -3.45 3.66 16.74
N VAL A 158 -4.28 2.91 17.49
CA VAL A 158 -3.83 2.20 18.70
C VAL A 158 -2.77 1.16 18.38
N ARG A 159 -2.93 0.38 17.29
CA ARG A 159 -1.92 -0.59 16.85
C ARG A 159 -0.56 0.07 16.62
N GLN A 160 -0.53 1.18 15.89
CA GLN A 160 0.70 1.89 15.54
C GLN A 160 1.31 2.64 16.73
N CYS A 161 0.49 3.34 17.51
CA CYS A 161 0.94 4.04 18.71
C CYS A 161 1.54 3.07 19.72
N THR A 162 0.87 1.95 20.01
CA THR A 162 1.34 0.98 21.02
C THR A 162 2.70 0.41 20.62
N TRP A 163 2.82 -0.07 19.39
CA TRP A 163 4.09 -0.51 18.80
C TRP A 163 5.20 0.53 18.95
N PHE A 164 4.92 1.75 18.49
CA PHE A 164 5.90 2.82 18.37
C PHE A 164 6.34 3.34 19.74
N THR A 165 5.40 3.50 20.67
CA THR A 165 5.68 3.93 22.04
C THR A 165 6.49 2.89 22.80
N LEU A 166 6.19 1.59 22.67
CA LEU A 166 6.99 0.54 23.31
C LEU A 166 8.42 0.51 22.77
N MET A 167 8.59 0.68 21.45
CA MET A 167 9.91 0.80 20.83
C MET A 167 10.67 2.03 21.38
N LEU A 168 10.02 3.19 21.51
CA LEU A 168 10.66 4.37 22.08
C LEU A 168 11.05 4.17 23.54
N ILE A 169 10.14 3.65 24.37
CA ILE A 169 10.42 3.37 25.79
C ILE A 169 11.62 2.43 25.90
N HIS A 170 11.69 1.37 25.08
CA HIS A 170 12.83 0.46 25.10
C HIS A 170 14.15 1.19 24.79
N LEU A 171 14.17 2.01 23.75
CA LEU A 171 15.36 2.77 23.36
C LEU A 171 15.77 3.86 24.37
N PHE A 172 14.84 4.35 25.20
CA PHE A 172 15.15 5.30 26.27
C PHE A 172 15.64 4.61 27.55
N VAL A 173 15.23 3.37 27.81
CA VAL A 173 15.53 2.64 29.05
C VAL A 173 16.74 1.71 28.90
N PHE A 174 16.95 1.15 27.72
CA PHE A 174 17.98 0.15 27.45
C PHE A 174 18.93 0.59 26.34
N ASP A 175 20.19 0.15 26.43
CA ASP A 175 21.21 0.41 25.42
C ASP A 175 21.04 -0.55 24.23
N GLY A 176 20.33 -0.07 23.21
CA GLY A 176 20.11 -0.79 21.96
C GLY A 176 18.82 -1.62 21.95
N ILE A 177 18.49 -2.16 20.78
CA ILE A 177 17.28 -2.96 20.57
C ILE A 177 17.54 -4.11 19.62
N GLU A 178 17.13 -5.31 20.02
CA GLU A 178 17.21 -6.49 19.18
C GLU A 178 15.95 -6.69 18.33
N LEU A 179 16.11 -7.35 17.19
CA LEU A 179 15.01 -7.56 16.24
C LEU A 179 13.86 -8.40 16.79
N TYR A 180 14.12 -9.30 17.73
CA TYR A 180 13.08 -10.12 18.33
C TYR A 180 12.21 -9.30 19.30
N GLN A 181 12.78 -8.32 20.00
CA GLN A 181 12.06 -7.41 20.90
C GLN A 181 11.15 -6.50 20.09
N LEU A 182 11.67 -6.00 18.96
CA LEU A 182 10.86 -5.41 17.92
C LEU A 182 9.74 -6.38 17.55
N ALA A 183 9.97 -7.58 17.05
CA ALA A 183 8.88 -8.51 16.71
C ALA A 183 7.77 -8.66 17.80
N ILE A 184 8.16 -8.73 19.08
CA ILE A 184 7.23 -8.79 20.23
C ILE A 184 6.36 -7.53 20.33
N TYR A 185 6.95 -6.33 20.28
CA TYR A 185 6.18 -5.08 20.32
C TYR A 185 5.17 -5.01 19.16
N TYR A 186 5.48 -5.65 18.03
CA TYR A 186 4.65 -5.59 16.82
C TYR A 186 3.38 -6.40 17.06
N VAL A 187 3.58 -7.58 17.64
CA VAL A 187 2.49 -8.44 18.09
C VAL A 187 1.65 -7.75 19.17
N ILE A 188 2.27 -7.11 20.17
CA ILE A 188 1.53 -6.36 21.21
C ILE A 188 0.70 -5.22 20.59
N GLY A 189 1.24 -4.51 19.59
CA GLY A 189 0.49 -3.52 18.83
C GLY A 189 -0.74 -4.13 18.13
N ILE A 190 -0.61 -5.29 17.50
CA ILE A 190 -1.74 -5.99 16.88
C ILE A 190 -2.78 -6.39 17.94
N VAL A 191 -2.36 -6.88 19.11
CA VAL A 191 -3.25 -7.21 20.23
C VAL A 191 -4.05 -5.97 20.67
N ALA A 192 -3.37 -4.87 20.97
CA ALA A 192 -4.01 -3.62 21.40
C ALA A 192 -5.00 -3.08 20.35
N GLY A 193 -4.60 -3.11 19.07
CA GLY A 193 -5.48 -2.73 17.96
C GLY A 193 -6.70 -3.65 17.83
N THR A 194 -6.56 -4.95 18.11
CA THR A 194 -7.65 -5.93 18.09
C THR A 194 -8.68 -5.63 19.18
N PHE A 195 -8.23 -5.36 20.41
CA PHE A 195 -9.11 -4.96 21.51
C PHE A 195 -9.87 -3.66 21.20
N MET A 196 -9.17 -2.66 20.64
CA MET A 196 -9.81 -1.41 20.22
C MET A 196 -10.84 -1.68 19.10
N SER A 197 -10.50 -2.49 18.10
CA SER A 197 -11.42 -2.84 17.01
C SER A 197 -12.67 -3.56 17.52
N TYR A 198 -12.51 -4.50 18.46
CA TYR A 198 -13.62 -5.22 19.09
C TYR A 198 -14.65 -4.26 19.73
N ARG A 199 -14.19 -3.21 20.42
CA ARG A 199 -15.04 -2.22 21.08
C ARG A 199 -16.01 -1.52 20.12
N PHE A 200 -15.60 -1.33 18.86
CA PHE A 200 -16.39 -0.70 17.81
C PHE A 200 -17.22 -1.70 17.00
N VAL A 201 -16.67 -2.87 16.67
CA VAL A 201 -17.35 -3.85 15.82
C VAL A 201 -18.47 -4.62 16.54
N ARG A 202 -18.46 -4.69 17.89
CA ARG A 202 -19.42 -5.49 18.68
C ARG A 202 -20.90 -5.26 18.34
N LYS A 203 -21.25 -4.08 17.83
CA LYS A 203 -22.62 -3.73 17.39
C LYS A 203 -23.04 -4.39 16.06
N PHE A 204 -22.07 -4.86 15.28
CA PHE A 204 -22.26 -5.49 13.96
C PHE A 204 -22.01 -7.00 13.98
N LEU A 205 -21.51 -7.55 15.09
CA LEU A 205 -21.26 -8.98 15.23
C LEU A 205 -22.59 -9.70 15.47
N HIS A 206 -22.97 -10.56 14.52
CA HIS A 206 -24.07 -11.48 14.72
C HIS A 206 -23.64 -12.61 15.66
N LYS A 207 -24.49 -12.94 16.63
CA LYS A 207 -24.20 -13.99 17.62
C LYS A 207 -24.29 -15.42 17.05
N GLU A 208 -24.94 -15.57 15.90
CA GLU A 208 -25.13 -16.88 15.26
C GLU A 208 -23.94 -17.25 14.37
N PHE A 209 -23.21 -18.29 14.77
CA PHE A 209 -22.18 -18.91 13.94
C PHE A 209 -22.79 -20.04 13.11
N LYS A 210 -23.01 -19.79 11.82
CA LYS A 210 -23.64 -20.73 10.88
C LYS A 210 -22.83 -20.82 9.58
N PRO A 211 -21.66 -21.50 9.59
CA PRO A 211 -20.84 -21.61 8.39
C PRO A 211 -21.59 -22.37 7.30
N SER A 212 -21.67 -21.79 6.10
CA SER A 212 -22.29 -22.42 4.93
C SER A 212 -21.21 -22.74 3.91
N TRP A 213 -21.15 -24.01 3.50
CA TRP A 213 -20.18 -24.48 2.51
C TRP A 213 -20.39 -23.83 1.13
N ASP A 214 -21.64 -23.54 0.77
CA ASP A 214 -21.98 -22.85 -0.47
C ASP A 214 -21.43 -21.43 -0.49
N TRP A 215 -21.52 -20.72 0.65
CA TRP A 215 -20.90 -19.41 0.81
C TRP A 215 -19.37 -19.48 0.81
N ILE A 216 -18.76 -20.48 1.46
CA ILE A 216 -17.30 -20.67 1.42
C ILE A 216 -16.82 -20.85 -0.04
N LYS A 217 -17.49 -21.70 -0.82
CA LYS A 217 -17.19 -21.90 -2.25
C LYS A 217 -17.37 -20.62 -3.06
N THR A 218 -18.44 -19.87 -2.81
CA THR A 218 -18.74 -18.61 -3.50
C THR A 218 -17.67 -17.56 -3.22
N LEU A 219 -17.28 -17.38 -1.95
CA LEU A 219 -16.22 -16.49 -1.53
C LEU A 219 -14.87 -16.91 -2.13
N TRP A 220 -14.53 -18.19 -2.11
CA TRP A 220 -13.31 -18.73 -2.70
C TRP A 220 -13.22 -18.50 -4.21
N ASN A 221 -14.30 -18.78 -4.95
CA ASN A 221 -14.33 -18.61 -6.41
C ASN A 221 -14.16 -17.15 -6.83
N PHE A 222 -14.68 -16.21 -6.05
CA PHE A 222 -14.45 -14.79 -6.28
C PHE A 222 -13.04 -14.36 -5.86
N GLY A 223 -12.61 -14.78 -4.67
CA GLY A 223 -11.32 -14.45 -4.09
C GLY A 223 -10.14 -14.90 -4.93
N LYS A 224 -10.16 -16.12 -5.49
CA LYS A 224 -9.06 -16.66 -6.31
C LYS A 224 -8.78 -15.83 -7.58
N ILE A 225 -9.81 -15.19 -8.15
CA ILE A 225 -9.66 -14.33 -9.33
C ILE A 225 -8.94 -13.04 -8.94
N ILE A 226 -9.35 -12.43 -7.82
CA ILE A 226 -8.72 -11.21 -7.31
C ILE A 226 -7.30 -11.50 -6.82
N LEU A 227 -7.07 -12.68 -6.22
CA LEU A 227 -5.76 -13.14 -5.79
C LEU A 227 -4.73 -13.06 -6.93
N GLY A 228 -5.08 -13.50 -8.15
CA GLY A 228 -4.18 -13.43 -9.30
C GLY A 228 -3.70 -12.00 -9.58
N SER A 229 -4.60 -11.02 -9.54
CA SER A 229 -4.26 -9.60 -9.72
C SER A 229 -3.44 -9.01 -8.57
N GLY A 230 -3.75 -9.42 -7.34
CA GLY A 230 -2.98 -9.04 -6.15
C GLY A 230 -1.57 -9.61 -6.19
N PHE A 231 -1.43 -10.86 -6.63
CA PHE A 231 -0.14 -11.56 -6.75
C PHE A 231 0.76 -10.88 -7.79
N SER A 232 0.25 -10.54 -8.98
CA SER A 232 1.03 -9.78 -9.97
C SER A 232 1.53 -8.44 -9.42
N THR A 233 0.66 -7.72 -8.70
CA THR A 233 1.03 -6.46 -8.05
C THR A 233 2.10 -6.67 -6.98
N MET A 234 1.96 -7.71 -6.18
CA MET A 234 2.88 -8.08 -5.12
C MET A 234 4.27 -8.42 -5.67
N VAL A 235 4.34 -9.27 -6.69
CA VAL A 235 5.60 -9.65 -7.34
C VAL A 235 6.27 -8.43 -7.95
N PHE A 236 5.51 -7.60 -8.67
CA PHE A 236 6.05 -6.37 -9.26
C PHE A 236 6.67 -5.43 -8.21
N LYS A 237 6.01 -5.28 -7.05
CA LYS A 237 6.45 -4.37 -5.98
C LYS A 237 7.59 -4.90 -5.10
N ASN A 238 7.82 -6.21 -5.05
CA ASN A 238 8.78 -6.84 -4.13
C ASN A 238 9.90 -7.61 -4.86
N ALA A 239 10.01 -7.49 -6.19
CA ALA A 239 11.03 -8.19 -6.97
C ALA A 239 12.45 -7.81 -6.49
N ASP A 240 12.72 -6.52 -6.38
CA ASP A 240 13.95 -5.95 -5.84
C ASP A 240 14.23 -6.40 -4.40
N GLN A 241 13.21 -6.41 -3.54
CA GLN A 241 13.33 -6.84 -2.14
C GLN A 241 13.70 -8.32 -1.98
N THR A 242 13.50 -9.14 -3.01
CA THR A 242 13.89 -10.55 -3.01
C THR A 242 15.33 -10.74 -3.49
N PHE A 243 15.73 -10.08 -4.58
CA PHE A 243 17.03 -10.31 -5.21
C PHE A 243 18.18 -9.55 -4.55
N ILE A 244 17.96 -8.34 -4.04
CA ILE A 244 19.01 -7.56 -3.37
C ILE A 244 19.58 -8.30 -2.16
N PRO A 245 18.80 -8.74 -1.16
CA PRO A 245 19.38 -9.42 0.00
C PRO A 245 20.04 -10.76 -0.37
N ARG A 246 19.46 -11.49 -1.34
CA ARG A 246 19.98 -12.77 -1.83
C ARG A 246 21.40 -12.65 -2.41
N ILE A 247 21.68 -11.57 -3.14
CA ILE A 247 22.91 -11.40 -3.92
C ILE A 247 23.88 -10.45 -3.22
N LEU A 248 23.37 -9.35 -2.64
CA LEU A 248 24.15 -8.23 -2.11
C LEU A 248 24.04 -8.06 -0.60
N GLY A 249 23.25 -8.88 0.09
CA GLY A 249 23.07 -8.85 1.54
C GLY A 249 22.03 -7.84 2.05
N THR A 250 21.62 -8.02 3.30
CA THR A 250 20.54 -7.25 3.95
C THR A 250 20.92 -5.80 4.22
N ALA A 251 22.20 -5.50 4.47
CA ALA A 251 22.68 -4.12 4.62
C ALA A 251 22.41 -3.29 3.34
N THR A 252 22.72 -3.86 2.18
CA THR A 252 22.46 -3.23 0.87
C THR A 252 20.97 -3.02 0.64
N LEU A 253 20.14 -3.98 1.06
CA LEU A 253 18.68 -3.82 1.01
C LEU A 253 18.20 -2.64 1.87
N ALA A 254 18.76 -2.44 3.07
CA ALA A 254 18.40 -1.28 3.91
C ALA A 254 18.75 0.05 3.24
N VAL A 255 19.90 0.13 2.57
CA VAL A 255 20.31 1.31 1.79
C VAL A 255 19.34 1.56 0.63
N TYR A 256 19.01 0.51 -0.12
CA TYR A 256 18.06 0.61 -1.22
C TYR A 256 16.64 0.99 -0.75
N ASN A 257 16.14 0.39 0.34
CA ASN A 257 14.85 0.71 0.94
C ASN A 257 14.80 2.14 1.50
N THR A 258 15.93 2.71 1.88
CA THR A 258 16.02 4.13 2.28
C THR A 258 15.71 5.05 1.10
N ALA A 259 16.28 4.78 -0.06
CA ALA A 259 15.95 5.51 -1.30
C ALA A 259 14.47 5.29 -1.70
N LEU A 260 13.99 4.03 -1.66
CA LEU A 260 12.58 3.74 -1.94
C LEU A 260 11.62 4.44 -0.97
N ARG A 261 12.01 4.64 0.29
CA ARG A 261 11.17 5.35 1.26
C ARG A 261 10.88 6.77 0.77
N VAL A 262 11.89 7.49 0.28
CA VAL A 262 11.71 8.84 -0.27
C VAL A 262 10.80 8.82 -1.50
N VAL A 263 10.98 7.85 -2.41
CA VAL A 263 10.14 7.70 -3.60
C VAL A 263 8.69 7.39 -3.26
N ASN A 264 8.45 6.52 -2.28
CA ASN A 264 7.09 6.21 -1.80
C ASN A 264 6.39 7.43 -1.21
N LEU A 265 7.14 8.37 -0.60
CA LEU A 265 6.59 9.64 -0.13
C LEU A 265 6.25 10.58 -1.30
N LEU A 266 7.06 10.58 -2.35
CA LEU A 266 6.75 11.32 -3.56
C LEU A 266 5.49 10.80 -4.23
N ASP A 267 5.24 9.50 -4.23
CA ASP A 267 4.10 8.90 -4.93
C ASP A 267 2.72 9.11 -4.25
N LEU A 268 2.67 9.66 -3.03
CA LEU A 268 1.42 9.85 -2.28
C LEU A 268 0.36 10.70 -2.99
N PRO A 269 0.68 11.84 -3.64
CA PRO A 269 -0.31 12.63 -4.36
C PRO A 269 -0.99 11.81 -5.47
N SER A 270 -0.25 10.92 -6.13
CA SER A 270 -0.79 10.00 -7.14
C SER A 270 -1.86 9.09 -6.55
N HIS A 271 -1.62 8.56 -5.35
CA HIS A 271 -2.59 7.72 -4.63
C HIS A 271 -3.87 8.49 -4.29
N ILE A 272 -3.73 9.68 -3.69
CA ILE A 272 -4.86 10.50 -3.27
C ILE A 272 -5.72 10.91 -4.47
N ILE A 273 -5.09 11.38 -5.55
CA ILE A 273 -5.80 11.79 -6.76
C ILE A 273 -6.50 10.60 -7.41
N SER A 274 -5.83 9.45 -7.54
CA SER A 274 -6.43 8.22 -8.10
C SER A 274 -7.72 7.82 -7.36
N GLU A 275 -7.73 7.89 -6.03
CA GLU A 275 -8.91 7.53 -5.22
C GLU A 275 -10.08 8.49 -5.38
N VAL A 276 -9.81 9.79 -5.43
CA VAL A 276 -10.85 10.80 -5.67
C VAL A 276 -11.40 10.72 -7.10
N MET A 277 -10.57 10.31 -8.05
CA MET A 277 -10.92 10.25 -9.47
C MET A 277 -11.63 8.95 -9.85
N PHE A 278 -11.35 7.84 -9.16
CA PHE A 278 -11.99 6.54 -9.41
C PHE A 278 -13.53 6.61 -9.51
N PRO A 279 -14.28 7.14 -8.52
CA PRO A 279 -15.75 7.17 -8.59
C PRO A 279 -16.26 8.08 -9.72
N LYS A 280 -15.55 9.18 -10.02
CA LYS A 280 -15.92 10.09 -11.12
C LYS A 280 -15.74 9.39 -12.47
N SER A 281 -14.62 8.72 -12.65
CA SER A 281 -14.32 7.96 -13.88
C SER A 281 -15.31 6.81 -14.07
N ALA A 282 -15.67 6.08 -13.02
CA ALA A 282 -16.65 4.99 -13.10
C ALA A 282 -18.03 5.49 -13.56
N LYS A 283 -18.51 6.61 -12.98
CA LYS A 283 -19.78 7.24 -13.39
C LYS A 283 -19.75 7.71 -14.84
N THR A 284 -18.66 8.35 -15.26
CA THR A 284 -18.50 8.82 -16.64
C THR A 284 -18.40 7.67 -17.64
N ALA A 285 -17.72 6.58 -17.29
CA ALA A 285 -17.62 5.39 -18.14
C ALA A 285 -18.97 4.71 -18.35
N GLY A 286 -19.79 4.58 -17.30
CA GLY A 286 -21.14 4.02 -17.40
C GLY A 286 -22.07 4.84 -18.32
N GLY A 287 -21.80 6.14 -18.49
CA GLY A 287 -22.52 7.02 -19.42
C GLY A 287 -21.96 7.05 -20.85
N GLY A 288 -20.92 6.27 -21.17
CA GLY A 288 -20.34 6.19 -22.52
C GLY A 288 -19.55 7.42 -23.00
N ASN A 289 -19.28 8.41 -22.14
CA ASN A 289 -18.64 9.65 -22.54
C ASN A 289 -17.09 9.53 -22.56
N ILE A 290 -16.56 9.06 -23.69
CA ILE A 290 -15.12 8.86 -23.92
C ILE A 290 -14.33 10.18 -23.80
N SER A 291 -14.87 11.29 -24.30
CA SER A 291 -14.22 12.61 -24.23
C SER A 291 -14.03 13.08 -22.79
N GLN A 292 -15.03 12.84 -21.93
CA GLN A 292 -14.94 13.16 -20.52
C GLN A 292 -13.97 12.21 -19.79
N LEU A 293 -13.92 10.91 -20.12
CA LEU A 293 -12.89 10.00 -19.59
C LEU A 293 -11.47 10.46 -19.95
N LYS A 294 -11.28 10.87 -21.20
CA LYS A 294 -10.01 11.45 -21.67
C LYS A 294 -9.63 12.67 -20.84
N TYR A 295 -10.54 13.63 -20.66
CA TYR A 295 -10.31 14.80 -19.83
C TYR A 295 -9.96 14.42 -18.38
N LEU A 296 -10.71 13.50 -17.78
CA LEU A 296 -10.48 13.05 -16.40
C LEU A 296 -9.07 12.45 -16.25
N TYR A 297 -8.65 11.59 -17.17
CA TYR A 297 -7.29 11.05 -17.16
C TYR A 297 -6.24 12.15 -17.33
N GLU A 298 -6.35 12.95 -18.39
CA GLU A 298 -5.33 13.94 -18.76
C GLU A 298 -5.15 14.99 -17.66
N LYS A 299 -6.26 15.46 -17.07
CA LYS A 299 -6.26 16.38 -15.94
C LYS A 299 -5.72 15.75 -14.65
N SER A 300 -6.03 14.48 -14.38
CA SER A 300 -5.54 13.80 -13.17
C SER A 300 -4.03 13.65 -13.21
N VAL A 301 -3.49 13.16 -14.33
CA VAL A 301 -2.04 13.04 -14.52
C VAL A 301 -1.38 14.42 -14.46
N GLY A 302 -1.93 15.41 -15.17
CA GLY A 302 -1.39 16.78 -15.13
C GLY A 302 -1.35 17.37 -13.71
N SER A 303 -2.42 17.19 -12.94
CA SER A 303 -2.48 17.64 -11.54
C SER A 303 -1.42 16.95 -10.68
N VAL A 304 -1.25 15.64 -10.83
CA VAL A 304 -0.20 14.89 -10.12
C VAL A 304 1.19 15.42 -10.51
N LEU A 305 1.49 15.53 -11.82
CA LEU A 305 2.79 15.99 -12.31
C LEU A 305 3.13 17.41 -11.86
N SER A 306 2.15 18.30 -11.75
CA SER A 306 2.36 19.66 -11.24
C SER A 306 2.88 19.69 -9.79
N ILE A 307 2.56 18.66 -8.99
CA ILE A 307 3.04 18.51 -7.62
C ILE A 307 4.36 17.73 -7.61
N LEU A 308 4.46 16.66 -8.40
CA LEU A 308 5.62 15.78 -8.42
C LEU A 308 6.86 16.44 -9.01
N ILE A 309 6.76 17.13 -10.14
CA ILE A 309 7.94 17.66 -10.86
C ILE A 309 8.74 18.62 -9.97
N PRO A 310 8.15 19.64 -9.29
CA PRO A 310 8.90 20.48 -8.36
C PRO A 310 9.56 19.71 -7.22
N ALA A 311 8.85 18.73 -6.65
CA ALA A 311 9.38 17.91 -5.56
C ALA A 311 10.55 17.02 -6.02
N ILE A 312 10.44 16.41 -7.21
CA ILE A 312 11.51 15.62 -7.83
C ILE A 312 12.73 16.49 -8.09
N ILE A 313 12.56 17.70 -8.65
CA ILE A 313 13.67 18.63 -8.88
C ILE A 313 14.36 18.96 -7.56
N PHE A 314 13.60 19.31 -6.52
CA PHE A 314 14.15 19.64 -5.21
C PHE A 314 14.96 18.47 -4.62
N ILE A 315 14.43 17.24 -4.67
CA ILE A 315 15.10 16.06 -4.14
C ILE A 315 16.30 15.65 -5.01
N ALA A 316 16.24 15.86 -6.32
CA ALA A 316 17.35 15.58 -7.23
C ALA A 316 18.54 16.52 -7.01
N VAL A 317 18.29 17.78 -6.65
CA VAL A 317 19.32 18.77 -6.30
C VAL A 317 19.90 18.51 -4.91
N PHE A 318 19.06 18.15 -3.93
CA PHE A 318 19.48 17.96 -2.53
C PHE A 318 19.33 16.52 -1.99
N PRO A 319 19.74 15.47 -2.70
CA PRO A 319 19.43 14.09 -2.29
C PRO A 319 20.16 13.70 -0.99
N GLY A 320 21.40 14.16 -0.81
CA GLY A 320 22.17 13.92 0.42
C GLY A 320 21.52 14.52 1.66
N PHE A 321 20.99 15.74 1.55
CA PHE A 321 20.26 16.40 2.63
C PHE A 321 18.99 15.62 3.01
N ILE A 322 18.20 15.21 2.01
CA ILE A 322 16.96 14.44 2.24
C ILE A 322 17.27 13.10 2.92
N ILE A 323 18.27 12.37 2.44
CA ILE A 323 18.68 11.08 3.03
C ILE A 323 19.23 11.26 4.45
N SER A 324 20.05 12.28 4.69
CA SER A 324 20.64 12.54 6.01
C SER A 324 19.58 12.90 7.04
N ILE A 325 18.58 13.69 6.66
CA ILE A 325 17.42 13.99 7.52
C ILE A 325 16.62 12.72 7.77
N LEU A 326 16.27 11.97 6.73
CA LEU A 326 15.34 10.86 6.88
C LEU A 326 15.96 9.67 7.62
N ALA A 327 17.19 9.29 7.26
CA ALA A 327 17.82 8.04 7.69
C ALA A 327 19.14 8.23 8.47
N GLY A 328 19.74 9.41 8.41
CA GLY A 328 21.05 9.68 8.99
C GLY A 328 22.21 9.47 8.01
N ASN A 329 23.40 9.98 8.40
CA ASN A 329 24.58 10.03 7.53
C ASN A 329 25.10 8.65 7.12
N GLN A 330 24.81 7.60 7.89
CA GLN A 330 25.22 6.24 7.53
C GLN A 330 24.57 5.75 6.22
N TYR A 331 23.47 6.36 5.77
CA TYR A 331 22.76 5.96 4.55
C TYR A 331 23.10 6.81 3.31
N LEU A 332 24.16 7.62 3.33
CA LEU A 332 24.52 8.47 2.17
C LEU A 332 24.77 7.67 0.87
N ASP A 333 25.13 6.39 0.96
CA ASP A 333 25.23 5.49 -0.20
C ASP A 333 23.90 5.34 -0.97
N ALA A 334 22.76 5.64 -0.32
CA ALA A 334 21.44 5.63 -0.94
C ALA A 334 21.22 6.81 -1.89
N VAL A 335 22.09 7.83 -1.89
CA VAL A 335 21.94 9.03 -2.74
C VAL A 335 21.93 8.69 -4.22
N ILE A 336 22.86 7.83 -4.67
CA ILE A 336 22.94 7.46 -6.08
C ILE A 336 21.74 6.60 -6.51
N ILE A 337 21.28 5.72 -5.61
CA ILE A 337 20.08 4.89 -5.82
C ILE A 337 18.85 5.79 -5.92
N LEU A 338 18.71 6.76 -5.02
CA LEU A 338 17.61 7.73 -5.02
C LEU A 338 17.53 8.46 -6.34
N ARG A 339 18.65 8.98 -6.86
CA ARG A 339 18.68 9.68 -8.16
C ARG A 339 18.13 8.83 -9.30
N VAL A 340 18.47 7.55 -9.35
CA VAL A 340 17.94 6.63 -10.37
C VAL A 340 16.45 6.37 -10.17
N LEU A 341 16.01 6.18 -8.93
CA LEU A 341 14.61 5.86 -8.62
C LEU A 341 13.66 7.06 -8.73
N LEU A 342 14.16 8.30 -8.61
CA LEU A 342 13.32 9.51 -8.69
C LEU A 342 12.51 9.60 -9.99
N ILE A 343 13.10 9.17 -11.11
CA ILE A 343 12.44 9.18 -12.42
C ILE A 343 11.20 8.25 -12.45
N ASN A 344 11.18 7.22 -11.61
CA ASN A 344 10.07 6.27 -11.54
C ASN A 344 8.79 6.95 -11.07
N SER A 345 8.88 7.93 -10.17
CA SER A 345 7.72 8.67 -9.66
C SER A 345 6.92 9.35 -10.80
N ILE A 346 7.59 9.79 -11.87
CA ILE A 346 6.94 10.36 -13.06
C ILE A 346 6.11 9.27 -13.75
N PHE A 347 6.72 8.11 -14.04
CA PHE A 347 6.03 7.01 -14.70
C PHE A 347 4.91 6.42 -13.85
N THR A 348 5.11 6.32 -12.53
CA THR A 348 4.11 5.87 -11.57
C THR A 348 2.86 6.73 -11.62
N ALA A 349 2.98 8.05 -11.79
CA ALA A 349 1.83 8.95 -11.94
C ALA A 349 0.95 8.54 -13.13
N PHE A 350 1.54 8.26 -14.29
CA PHE A 350 0.80 7.79 -15.47
C PHE A 350 0.21 6.41 -15.26
N LEU A 351 1.00 5.45 -14.79
CA LEU A 351 0.60 4.05 -14.61
C LEU A 351 -0.55 3.91 -13.60
N LYS A 352 -0.51 4.71 -12.52
CA LYS A 352 -1.55 4.68 -11.49
C LYS A 352 -2.88 5.22 -12.02
N GLN A 353 -2.85 6.33 -12.76
CA GLN A 353 -4.07 6.87 -13.38
C GLN A 353 -4.56 5.98 -14.52
N PHE A 354 -3.67 5.32 -15.26
CA PHE A 354 -4.03 4.30 -16.24
C PHE A 354 -4.83 3.17 -15.59
N ALA A 355 -4.29 2.57 -14.51
CA ALA A 355 -4.97 1.50 -13.78
C ALA A 355 -6.37 1.95 -13.32
N THR A 356 -6.47 3.15 -12.75
CA THR A 356 -7.72 3.76 -12.29
C THR A 356 -8.76 3.85 -13.41
N ILE A 357 -8.38 4.38 -14.58
CA ILE A 357 -9.29 4.52 -15.73
C ILE A 357 -9.71 3.16 -16.25
N MET A 358 -8.76 2.25 -16.48
CA MET A 358 -9.04 0.93 -17.03
C MET A 358 -9.95 0.11 -16.11
N ASP A 359 -9.72 0.15 -14.80
CA ASP A 359 -10.55 -0.56 -13.82
C ASP A 359 -11.96 0.06 -13.77
N SER A 360 -12.05 1.39 -13.67
CA SER A 360 -13.34 2.10 -13.60
C SER A 360 -14.17 1.99 -14.88
N SER A 361 -13.55 1.79 -16.04
CA SER A 361 -14.23 1.64 -17.33
C SER A 361 -14.53 0.19 -17.73
N GLY A 362 -14.43 -0.77 -16.81
CA GLY A 362 -14.72 -2.19 -17.08
C GLY A 362 -13.65 -2.93 -17.89
N ARG A 363 -12.46 -2.34 -18.07
CA ARG A 363 -11.31 -2.93 -18.77
C ARG A 363 -10.23 -3.45 -17.83
N ALA A 364 -10.60 -3.84 -16.61
CA ALA A 364 -9.69 -4.36 -15.59
C ALA A 364 -8.82 -5.53 -16.08
N LYS A 365 -9.31 -6.36 -17.02
CA LYS A 365 -8.52 -7.44 -17.66
C LYS A 365 -7.29 -6.93 -18.41
N ALA A 366 -7.35 -5.75 -19.02
CA ALA A 366 -6.20 -5.17 -19.73
C ALA A 366 -5.18 -4.59 -18.75
N ASN A 367 -5.64 -3.96 -17.67
CA ASN A 367 -4.79 -3.54 -16.56
C ASN A 367 -4.07 -4.74 -15.93
N PHE A 368 -4.80 -5.81 -15.63
CA PHE A 368 -4.25 -7.06 -15.10
C PHE A 368 -3.16 -7.68 -16.00
N ARG A 369 -3.38 -7.69 -17.33
CA ARG A 369 -2.36 -8.20 -18.27
C ARG A 369 -1.11 -7.34 -18.27
N LEU A 370 -1.26 -6.01 -18.24
CA LEU A 370 -0.11 -5.10 -18.20
C LEU A 370 0.69 -5.27 -16.91
N ILE A 371 0.05 -5.26 -15.74
CA ILE A 371 0.76 -5.40 -14.46
C ILE A 371 1.42 -6.77 -14.33
N SER A 372 0.81 -7.84 -14.86
CA SER A 372 1.43 -9.18 -14.87
C SER A 372 2.66 -9.22 -15.78
N PHE A 373 2.58 -8.61 -16.97
CA PHE A 373 3.73 -8.48 -17.85
C PHE A 373 4.86 -7.67 -17.20
N MET A 374 4.53 -6.54 -16.57
CA MET A 374 5.49 -5.74 -15.82
C MET A 374 6.11 -6.51 -14.64
N ALA A 375 5.33 -7.32 -13.92
CA ALA A 375 5.83 -8.16 -12.83
C ALA A 375 6.90 -9.14 -13.33
N ILE A 376 6.61 -9.87 -14.41
CA ILE A 376 7.54 -10.83 -15.02
C ILE A 376 8.79 -10.10 -15.52
N LEU A 377 8.62 -9.00 -16.25
CA LEU A 377 9.72 -8.20 -16.75
C LEU A 377 10.61 -7.68 -15.62
N CYS A 378 10.01 -7.17 -14.54
CA CYS A 378 10.73 -6.67 -13.36
C CYS A 378 11.55 -7.77 -12.71
N VAL A 379 10.97 -8.96 -12.51
CA VAL A 379 11.67 -10.11 -11.92
C VAL A 379 12.88 -10.52 -12.76
N VAL A 380 12.70 -10.66 -14.08
CA VAL A 380 13.78 -11.05 -14.99
C VAL A 380 14.89 -10.00 -15.00
N LEU A 381 14.55 -8.73 -15.18
CA LEU A 381 15.53 -7.65 -15.22
C LEU A 381 16.23 -7.46 -13.86
N CYS A 382 15.51 -7.56 -12.74
CA CYS A 382 16.11 -7.46 -11.41
C CYS A 382 17.14 -8.56 -11.19
N TYR A 383 16.79 -9.82 -11.50
CA TYR A 383 17.72 -10.93 -11.37
C TYR A 383 18.98 -10.73 -12.24
N VAL A 384 18.80 -10.37 -13.53
CA VAL A 384 19.91 -10.21 -14.46
C VAL A 384 20.81 -9.03 -14.06
N PHE A 385 20.24 -7.84 -13.82
CA PHE A 385 21.01 -6.63 -13.56
C PHE A 385 21.67 -6.62 -12.20
N VAL A 386 20.98 -7.08 -11.13
CA VAL A 386 21.60 -7.17 -9.80
C VAL A 386 22.77 -8.15 -9.83
N LYS A 387 22.62 -9.27 -10.54
CA LYS A 387 23.69 -10.27 -10.68
C LYS A 387 24.87 -9.78 -11.53
N GLN A 388 24.62 -9.10 -12.65
CA GLN A 388 25.69 -8.65 -13.55
C GLN A 388 26.44 -7.43 -13.00
N LEU A 389 25.73 -6.46 -12.44
CA LEU A 389 26.33 -5.22 -11.95
C LEU A 389 26.87 -5.33 -10.52
N GLN A 390 26.50 -6.38 -9.78
CA GLN A 390 26.85 -6.57 -8.36
C GLN A 390 26.60 -5.31 -7.51
N SER A 391 25.51 -4.59 -7.83
CA SER A 391 25.20 -3.27 -7.27
C SER A 391 23.69 -3.10 -7.11
N PRO A 392 23.22 -2.41 -6.04
CA PRO A 392 21.80 -2.09 -5.87
C PRO A 392 21.25 -1.20 -7.00
N LEU A 393 22.13 -0.52 -7.76
CA LEU A 393 21.74 0.21 -8.96
C LEU A 393 21.14 -0.70 -10.03
N GLY A 394 21.54 -1.98 -10.08
CA GLY A 394 20.94 -2.95 -11.00
C GLY A 394 19.45 -3.13 -10.78
N ALA A 395 19.00 -3.18 -9.52
CA ALA A 395 17.57 -3.20 -9.19
C ALA A 395 16.89 -1.88 -9.60
N GLY A 396 17.56 -0.74 -9.35
CA GLY A 396 17.11 0.58 -9.78
C GLY A 396 16.87 0.68 -11.29
N TYR A 397 17.82 0.22 -12.11
CA TYR A 397 17.66 0.20 -13.56
C TYR A 397 16.58 -0.77 -14.02
N ALA A 398 16.49 -1.95 -13.41
CA ALA A 398 15.47 -2.95 -13.75
C ALA A 398 14.05 -2.40 -13.54
N ILE A 399 13.80 -1.75 -12.40
CA ILE A 399 12.50 -1.14 -12.11
C ILE A 399 12.25 0.06 -13.03
N THR A 400 13.26 0.88 -13.32
CA THR A 400 13.12 2.03 -14.24
C THR A 400 12.77 1.60 -15.66
N ILE A 401 13.46 0.61 -16.22
CA ILE A 401 13.14 0.05 -17.54
C ILE A 401 11.72 -0.53 -17.54
N THR A 402 11.34 -1.26 -16.48
CA THR A 402 10.00 -1.81 -16.38
C THR A 402 8.92 -0.72 -16.35
N HIS A 403 9.16 0.38 -15.65
CA HIS A 403 8.26 1.54 -15.64
C HIS A 403 8.17 2.23 -17.01
N ILE A 404 9.29 2.39 -17.72
CA ILE A 404 9.32 2.95 -19.08
C ILE A 404 8.51 2.09 -20.03
N VAL A 405 8.74 0.77 -20.03
CA VAL A 405 8.00 -0.17 -20.89
C VAL A 405 6.52 -0.16 -20.53
N GLY A 406 6.19 -0.23 -19.24
CA GLY A 406 4.81 -0.13 -18.76
C GLY A 406 4.13 1.16 -19.20
N PHE A 407 4.84 2.30 -19.11
CA PHE A 407 4.37 3.59 -19.56
C PHE A 407 4.06 3.56 -21.07
N ILE A 408 4.99 3.10 -21.91
CA ILE A 408 4.79 3.02 -23.37
C ILE A 408 3.55 2.19 -23.72
N VAL A 409 3.43 0.98 -23.14
CA VAL A 409 2.29 0.09 -23.40
C VAL A 409 0.98 0.71 -22.87
N SER A 410 1.00 1.34 -21.69
CA SER A 410 -0.19 2.01 -21.13
C SER A 410 -0.67 3.16 -22.02
N GLN A 411 0.24 3.99 -22.53
CA GLN A 411 -0.12 5.11 -23.41
C GLN A 411 -0.63 4.62 -24.76
N TYR A 412 -0.05 3.55 -25.32
CA TYR A 412 -0.58 2.90 -26.52
C TYR A 412 -2.02 2.42 -26.30
N LEU A 413 -2.30 1.73 -25.19
CA LEU A 413 -3.64 1.24 -24.87
C LEU A 413 -4.64 2.39 -24.66
N LEU A 414 -4.24 3.48 -24.00
CA LEU A 414 -5.11 4.64 -23.80
C LEU A 414 -5.42 5.37 -25.11
N ARG A 415 -4.42 5.51 -25.99
CA ARG A 415 -4.64 6.08 -27.32
C ARG A 415 -5.59 5.21 -28.15
N LYS A 416 -5.40 3.89 -28.12
CA LYS A 416 -6.24 2.93 -28.85
C LYS A 416 -7.70 2.93 -28.39
N HIS A 417 -7.96 3.06 -27.10
CA HIS A 417 -9.32 2.91 -26.56
C HIS A 417 -10.05 4.23 -26.30
N TYR A 418 -9.33 5.31 -26.03
CA TYR A 418 -9.90 6.58 -25.58
C TYR A 418 -9.35 7.81 -26.32
N ASN A 419 -8.44 7.60 -27.29
CA ASN A 419 -7.78 8.67 -28.04
C ASN A 419 -7.14 9.74 -27.13
N ILE A 420 -6.61 9.30 -25.99
CA ILE A 420 -5.86 10.11 -25.03
C ILE A 420 -4.50 10.45 -25.60
N ASN A 421 -4.07 11.69 -25.43
CA ASN A 421 -2.72 12.13 -25.78
C ASN A 421 -1.96 12.52 -24.50
N PHE A 422 -0.86 11.82 -24.22
CA PHE A 422 -0.08 12.10 -23.02
C PHE A 422 0.52 13.52 -23.01
N LEU A 423 0.76 14.16 -24.17
CA LEU A 423 1.27 15.54 -24.23
C LEU A 423 0.29 16.54 -23.61
N ASN A 424 -1.01 16.28 -23.68
CA ASN A 424 -2.02 17.12 -23.05
C ASN A 424 -1.89 17.13 -21.52
N THR A 425 -1.32 16.08 -20.92
CA THR A 425 -1.12 16.01 -19.46
C THR A 425 -0.18 17.13 -18.97
N PHE A 426 0.88 17.44 -19.73
CA PHE A 426 1.78 18.54 -19.41
C PHE A 426 1.11 19.91 -19.54
N LYS A 427 0.22 20.07 -20.52
CA LYS A 427 -0.62 21.27 -20.64
C LYS A 427 -1.50 21.46 -19.40
N TYR A 428 -2.15 20.40 -18.93
CA TYR A 428 -2.94 20.45 -17.69
C TYR A 428 -2.08 20.63 -16.45
N ALA A 429 -0.84 20.14 -16.42
CA ALA A 429 0.09 20.37 -15.31
C ALA A 429 0.40 21.86 -15.14
N ILE A 430 0.65 22.58 -16.23
CA ILE A 430 0.90 24.03 -16.19
C ILE A 430 -0.38 24.78 -15.79
N GLN A 431 -1.54 24.39 -16.34
CA GLN A 431 -2.83 24.99 -16.01
C GLN A 431 -3.27 24.74 -14.55
N PHE A 432 -2.72 23.73 -13.90
CA PHE A 432 -3.08 23.41 -12.52
C PHE A 432 -2.65 24.50 -11.53
N TYR A 433 -1.49 25.15 -11.72
CA TYR A 433 -1.00 26.19 -10.82
C TYR A 433 -1.99 27.37 -10.64
N PRO A 434 -2.50 28.02 -11.70
CA PRO A 434 -3.48 29.09 -11.54
C PRO A 434 -4.83 28.60 -10.99
N GLU A 435 -5.28 27.38 -11.35
CA GLU A 435 -6.50 26.79 -10.77
C GLU A 435 -6.38 26.58 -9.26
N MET A 436 -5.23 26.05 -8.81
CA MET A 436 -4.94 25.80 -7.41
C MET A 436 -4.83 27.12 -6.63
N TYR A 437 -4.14 28.12 -7.16
CA TYR A 437 -4.03 29.44 -6.55
C TYR A 437 -5.42 30.08 -6.36
N ARG A 438 -6.28 30.05 -7.38
CA ARG A 438 -7.65 30.59 -7.29
C ARG A 438 -8.46 29.88 -6.19
N LYS A 439 -8.41 28.55 -6.15
CA LYS A 439 -9.13 27.77 -5.11
C LYS A 439 -8.60 28.02 -3.70
N LEU A 440 -7.29 28.10 -3.53
CA LEU A 440 -6.68 28.43 -2.23
C LEU A 440 -7.11 29.83 -1.80
N LYS A 441 -7.05 30.81 -2.71
CA LYS A 441 -7.53 32.18 -2.46
C LYS A 441 -9.00 32.18 -2.03
N GLU A 442 -9.89 31.47 -2.73
CA GLU A 442 -11.30 31.34 -2.35
C GLU A 442 -11.48 30.74 -0.95
N ILE A 443 -10.76 29.67 -0.60
CA ILE A 443 -10.86 29.03 0.73
C ILE A 443 -10.36 29.98 1.83
N PHE A 444 -9.23 30.65 1.62
CA PHE A 444 -8.66 31.59 2.59
C PHE A 444 -9.56 32.82 2.77
N PHE A 445 -10.07 33.42 1.69
CA PHE A 445 -11.00 34.55 1.76
C PHE A 445 -12.35 34.18 2.40
N LYS A 446 -12.86 32.97 2.15
CA LYS A 446 -14.13 32.50 2.74
C LYS A 446 -14.00 32.20 4.23
N LYS A 447 -12.84 31.70 4.69
CA LYS A 447 -12.53 31.59 6.13
C LYS A 447 -12.37 32.94 6.79
N TRP A 448 -11.71 33.90 6.13
CA TRP A 448 -11.51 35.25 6.67
C TRP A 448 -12.81 36.04 6.84
N ARG A 449 -13.77 35.89 5.91
CA ARG A 449 -15.13 36.45 6.03
C ARG A 449 -16.04 35.76 7.06
N ALA A 450 -15.69 34.57 7.53
CA ALA A 450 -16.46 33.85 8.55
C ALA A 450 -15.90 34.07 9.97
N SER A 451 -14.72 34.69 10.08
CA SER A 451 -14.07 35.10 11.33
C SER A 451 -14.21 36.59 11.64
N LEU A 452 -14.83 37.35 10.72
CA LEU A 452 -15.35 38.71 10.91
C LEU A 452 -16.87 38.58 11.03
#